data_AF-A0A934KGR5-F1
#
_entry.id   AF-A0A934KGR5-F1
#
_cell.length_a   1.000
_cell.length_b   1.000
_cell.length_c   1.000
_cell.angle_alpha   90.00
_cell.angle_beta   90.00
_cell.angle_gamma   90.00
#
_symmetry.space_group_name_H-M   'P 1'
#
loop_
_entity.id
_entity.type
_entity.pdbx_description
1 polymer ?
#
loop_
_entity_poly.entity_id
_entity_poly.type
_entity_poly.pdbx_seq_one_letter_code
_entity_poly.pdbx_strand_id
1 'polypeptide(L)'
;MSDLPPQEQDLDALAASLRADASDIGVFFQVLAAKLSDAMPGAVDLEREGGLFKKDHPVKKISLRAGDDVFEAELRHGAVASRHAHAVRGITLRSEELDFQAWLRALLGVLQSRAQSSAEASAALRSLVT
;
A
#
# COMPACT_ATOMS: atom_id res chain seq x y z
N MET A 1 20.96 -17.00 3.01
CA MET A 1 20.41 -16.40 4.24
C MET A 1 20.02 -14.99 3.83
N SER A 2 18.75 -14.78 3.47
CA SER A 2 18.31 -13.57 2.74
C SER A 2 18.37 -12.34 3.64
N ASP A 3 19.22 -11.39 3.25
CA ASP A 3 19.20 -10.02 3.74
C ASP A 3 18.06 -9.32 3.00
N LEU A 4 16.88 -9.29 3.61
CA LEU A 4 15.77 -8.49 3.09
C LEU A 4 16.12 -7.02 3.34
N PRO A 5 15.98 -6.11 2.35
CA PRO A 5 16.24 -4.69 2.56
C PRO A 5 15.49 -4.16 3.80
N PRO A 6 16.08 -3.22 4.56
CA PRO A 6 15.54 -2.75 5.84
C PRO A 6 14.11 -2.19 5.77
N GLN A 7 13.64 -1.83 4.57
CA GLN A 7 12.28 -1.35 4.31
C GLN A 7 11.23 -2.47 4.44
N GLU A 8 11.56 -3.69 4.02
CA GLU A 8 10.67 -4.85 4.10
C GLU A 8 10.51 -5.29 5.54
N GLN A 9 11.60 -5.28 6.31
CA GLN A 9 11.59 -5.65 7.71
C GLN A 9 10.83 -4.64 8.59
N ASP A 10 10.89 -3.33 8.28
CA ASP A 10 10.10 -2.30 8.97
C ASP A 10 8.59 -2.48 8.70
N LEU A 11 8.23 -2.87 7.47
CA LEU A 11 6.84 -3.04 7.07
C LEU A 11 6.23 -4.36 7.58
N ASP A 12 7.00 -5.44 7.63
CA ASP A 12 6.60 -6.70 8.27
C ASP A 12 6.49 -6.55 9.80
N ALA A 13 7.38 -5.79 10.42
CA ALA A 13 7.28 -5.46 11.85
C ALA A 13 6.01 -4.63 12.15
N LEU A 14 5.67 -3.68 11.27
CA LEU A 14 4.41 -2.93 11.34
C LEU A 14 3.21 -3.87 11.18
N ALA A 15 3.24 -4.79 10.22
CA ALA A 15 2.19 -5.79 10.00
C ALA A 15 2.03 -6.80 11.15
N ALA A 16 3.11 -7.10 11.87
CA ALA A 16 3.10 -7.95 13.06
C ALA A 16 2.54 -7.20 14.29
N SER A 17 2.98 -5.96 14.53
CA SER A 17 2.47 -5.08 15.60
C SER A 17 0.96 -4.83 15.43
N LEU A 18 0.52 -4.64 14.18
CA LEU A 18 -0.87 -4.54 13.76
C LEU A 18 -1.78 -5.67 14.26
N ARG A 19 -1.24 -6.89 14.32
CA ARG A 19 -1.97 -8.08 14.75
C ARG A 19 -2.11 -8.15 16.27
N ALA A 20 -1.22 -7.47 16.99
CA ALA A 20 -1.25 -7.34 18.43
C ALA A 20 -2.23 -6.25 18.91
N ASP A 21 -2.39 -5.15 18.13
CA ASP A 21 -3.16 -3.96 18.52
C ASP A 21 -4.50 -3.78 17.76
N ALA A 22 -5.25 -4.87 17.55
CA ALA A 22 -6.52 -4.85 16.77
C ALA A 22 -7.58 -3.83 17.26
N SER A 23 -7.42 -3.25 18.45
CA SER A 23 -8.27 -2.19 19.01
C SER A 23 -8.09 -0.81 18.38
N ASP A 24 -7.07 -0.56 17.55
CA ASP A 24 -6.81 0.80 17.01
C ASP A 24 -6.54 0.85 15.49
N ILE A 25 -7.32 0.06 14.73
CA ILE A 25 -7.20 -0.01 13.26
C ILE A 25 -7.34 1.36 12.56
N GLY A 26 -8.07 2.29 13.17
CA GLY A 26 -8.26 3.65 12.67
C GLY A 26 -6.97 4.48 12.73
N VAL A 27 -6.28 4.50 13.88
CA VAL A 27 -4.99 5.20 14.01
C VAL A 27 -3.95 4.58 13.09
N PHE A 28 -3.90 3.25 13.01
CA PHE A 28 -2.99 2.59 12.10
C PHE A 28 -3.23 2.98 10.64
N PHE A 29 -4.49 3.01 10.20
CA PHE A 29 -4.84 3.39 8.84
C PHE A 29 -4.29 4.78 8.48
N GLN A 30 -4.32 5.74 9.43
CA GLN A 30 -3.72 7.06 9.25
C GLN A 30 -2.19 6.99 9.08
N VAL A 31 -1.50 6.23 9.94
CA VAL A 31 -0.04 6.08 9.89
C VAL A 31 0.40 5.39 8.60
N LEU A 32 -0.30 4.33 8.19
CA LEU A 32 -0.04 3.63 6.94
C LEU A 32 -0.22 4.56 5.74
N ALA A 33 -1.31 5.34 5.71
CA ALA A 33 -1.54 6.31 4.64
C ALA A 33 -0.38 7.33 4.55
N ALA A 34 0.08 7.85 5.69
CA ALA A 34 1.20 8.78 5.74
C ALA A 34 2.50 8.14 5.23
N LYS A 35 2.85 6.93 5.72
CA LYS A 35 4.04 6.20 5.28
C LYS A 35 4.02 5.89 3.77
N LEU A 36 2.89 5.43 3.24
CA LEU A 36 2.74 5.12 1.82
C LEU A 36 2.86 6.37 0.94
N SER A 37 2.24 7.48 1.36
CA SER A 37 2.32 8.75 0.62
C SER A 37 3.72 9.35 0.63
N ASP A 38 4.48 9.18 1.71
CA ASP A 38 5.86 9.67 1.85
C ASP A 38 6.84 8.81 1.04
N ALA A 39 6.66 7.48 1.06
CA ALA A 39 7.50 6.55 0.32
C ALA A 39 7.27 6.58 -1.20
N MET A 40 6.03 6.86 -1.64
CA MET A 40 5.65 6.81 -3.06
C MET A 40 4.82 8.02 -3.49
N PRO A 41 5.41 9.23 -3.48
CA PRO A 41 4.72 10.44 -3.89
C PRO A 41 4.29 10.31 -5.37
N GLY A 42 2.98 10.47 -5.63
CA GLY A 42 2.39 10.43 -6.98
C GLY A 42 1.83 9.07 -7.43
N ALA A 43 2.11 7.97 -6.71
CA ALA A 43 1.50 6.66 -6.97
C ALA A 43 0.38 6.31 -5.97
N VAL A 44 0.28 7.08 -4.89
CA VAL A 44 -0.72 6.94 -3.82
C VAL A 44 -1.61 8.17 -3.82
N ASP A 45 -2.91 7.94 -3.87
CA ASP A 45 -3.96 8.94 -3.74
C ASP A 45 -4.69 8.74 -2.42
N LEU A 46 -4.79 9.82 -1.63
CA LEU A 46 -5.39 9.80 -0.30
C LEU A 46 -6.65 10.67 -0.28
N GLU A 47 -7.79 10.05 -0.03
CA GLU A 47 -9.03 10.79 0.23
C GLU A 47 -9.15 11.04 1.73
N ARG A 48 -9.41 12.29 2.13
CA ARG A 48 -9.56 12.70 3.54
C ARG A 48 -11.01 13.11 3.83
N GLU A 49 -11.50 12.82 5.03
CA GLU A 49 -12.78 13.32 5.51
C GLU A 49 -12.66 14.74 6.07
N GLY A 50 -13.71 15.55 5.84
CA GLY A 50 -13.86 16.89 6.39
C GLY A 50 -14.09 17.95 5.32
N GLY A 51 -15.06 18.83 5.56
CA GLY A 51 -15.15 20.10 4.83
C GLY A 51 -14.05 21.05 5.30
N LEU A 52 -13.88 22.17 4.60
CA LEU A 52 -12.86 23.22 4.83
C LEU A 52 -12.74 23.74 6.30
N PHE A 53 -13.65 23.34 7.19
CA PHE A 53 -13.81 23.81 8.57
C PHE A 53 -13.50 22.78 9.65
N LYS A 54 -13.16 21.52 9.34
CA LYS A 54 -12.69 20.57 10.37
C LYS A 54 -11.21 20.83 10.66
N LYS A 55 -10.83 20.80 11.94
CA LYS A 55 -9.43 20.99 12.37
C LYS A 55 -8.57 19.76 12.09
N ASP A 56 -9.21 18.60 11.97
CA ASP A 56 -8.57 17.32 11.67
C ASP A 56 -9.17 16.75 10.38
N HIS A 57 -8.29 16.35 9.45
CA HIS A 57 -8.62 15.84 8.12
C HIS A 57 -8.11 14.39 8.01
N PRO A 58 -8.71 13.44 8.75
CA PRO A 58 -8.29 12.06 8.73
C PRO A 58 -8.49 11.46 7.34
N VAL A 59 -7.53 10.64 6.92
CA VAL A 59 -7.61 9.84 5.69
C VAL A 59 -8.74 8.82 5.86
N LYS A 60 -9.66 8.80 4.90
CA LYS A 60 -10.75 7.83 4.84
C LYS A 60 -10.53 6.78 3.77
N LYS A 61 -9.76 7.08 2.71
CA LYS A 61 -9.48 6.15 1.62
C LYS A 61 -8.03 6.28 1.16
N ILE A 62 -7.40 5.13 0.95
CA ILE A 62 -6.09 5.00 0.31
C ILE A 62 -6.35 4.32 -1.04
N SER A 63 -5.88 4.92 -2.13
CA SER A 63 -5.89 4.32 -3.46
C SER A 63 -4.47 4.29 -4.00
N LEU A 64 -3.94 3.10 -4.23
CA LEU A 64 -2.57 2.91 -4.70
C LEU A 64 -2.59 2.20 -6.05
N ARG A 65 -1.86 2.74 -7.01
CA ARG A 65 -1.70 2.13 -8.34
C ARG A 65 -0.31 1.53 -8.51
N ALA A 66 -0.25 0.23 -8.68
CA ALA A 66 0.98 -0.54 -8.87
C ALA A 66 0.96 -1.24 -10.24
N GLY A 67 1.21 -0.47 -11.31
CA GLY A 67 1.14 -0.99 -12.67
C GLY A 67 -0.31 -1.29 -13.06
N ASP A 68 -0.59 -2.55 -13.32
CA ASP A 68 -1.93 -3.07 -13.65
C ASP A 68 -2.79 -3.35 -12.40
N ASP A 69 -2.19 -3.33 -11.20
CA ASP A 69 -2.90 -3.54 -9.95
C ASP A 69 -3.36 -2.22 -9.31
N VAL A 70 -4.61 -2.20 -8.87
CA VAL A 70 -5.20 -1.11 -8.09
C VAL A 70 -5.60 -1.64 -6.72
N PHE A 71 -5.01 -1.05 -5.69
CA PHE A 71 -5.28 -1.37 -4.30
C PHE A 71 -6.05 -0.23 -3.66
N GLU A 72 -7.27 -0.52 -3.18
CA GLU A 72 -8.08 0.45 -2.45
C GLU A 72 -8.32 -0.05 -1.02
N ALA A 73 -8.14 0.83 -0.04
CA ALA A 73 -8.55 0.56 1.33
C ALA A 73 -9.35 1.76 1.84
N GLU A 74 -10.51 1.52 2.44
CA GLU A 74 -11.40 2.56 2.92
C GLU A 74 -11.80 2.29 4.37
N LEU A 75 -11.58 3.28 5.24
CA LEU A 75 -11.99 3.25 6.63
C LEU A 75 -13.44 3.75 6.75
N ARG A 76 -14.37 2.85 7.10
CA ARG A 76 -15.79 3.16 7.34
C ARG A 76 -16.22 2.69 8.73
N HIS A 77 -16.73 3.61 9.56
CA HIS A 77 -17.31 3.30 10.87
C HIS A 77 -16.43 2.42 11.78
N GLY A 78 -15.10 2.58 11.72
CA GLY A 78 -14.15 1.80 12.53
C GLY A 78 -13.75 0.44 11.94
N ALA A 79 -14.25 0.09 10.75
CA ALA A 79 -13.81 -1.06 9.98
C ALA A 79 -13.11 -0.62 8.69
N VAL A 80 -12.12 -1.38 8.24
CA VAL A 80 -11.43 -1.12 6.96
C VAL A 80 -11.98 -2.07 5.90
N ALA A 81 -12.74 -1.52 4.96
CA ALA A 81 -13.14 -2.22 3.75
C ALA A 81 -11.98 -2.14 2.75
N SER A 82 -11.42 -3.30 2.37
CA SER A 82 -10.29 -3.35 1.45
C SER A 82 -10.68 -4.03 0.16
N ARG A 83 -10.15 -3.54 -0.94
CA ARG A 83 -10.44 -4.01 -2.28
C ARG A 83 -9.15 -4.08 -3.08
N HIS A 84 -9.00 -5.16 -3.82
CA HIS A 84 -7.95 -5.31 -4.81
C HIS A 84 -8.61 -5.51 -6.16
N ALA A 85 -8.21 -4.67 -7.11
CA ALA A 85 -8.65 -4.72 -8.47
C ALA A 85 -7.43 -4.95 -9.37
N HIS A 86 -7.40 -6.10 -10.04
CA HIS A 86 -6.38 -6.39 -11.05
C HIS A 86 -6.91 -5.96 -12.43
N ALA A 87 -6.23 -5.01 -13.07
CA ALA A 87 -6.61 -4.46 -14.36
C ALA A 87 -5.70 -5.02 -15.47
N VAL A 88 -6.14 -6.09 -16.13
CA VAL A 88 -5.43 -6.61 -17.30
C VAL A 88 -5.82 -5.77 -18.53
N ARG A 89 -4.84 -5.08 -19.13
CA ARG A 89 -5.00 -4.28 -20.38
C ARG A 89 -6.04 -3.16 -20.30
N GLY A 90 -6.09 -2.41 -19.20
CA GLY A 90 -6.92 -1.20 -19.09
C GLY A 90 -8.41 -1.44 -18.86
N ILE A 91 -8.84 -2.68 -18.63
CA ILE A 91 -10.20 -3.03 -18.20
C ILE A 91 -10.07 -3.76 -16.86
N THR A 92 -10.69 -3.22 -15.80
CA THR A 92 -10.73 -3.86 -14.47
C THR A 92 -11.43 -5.21 -14.59
N LEU A 93 -10.67 -6.30 -14.54
CA LEU A 93 -11.19 -7.64 -14.85
C LEU A 93 -11.88 -8.28 -13.65
N ARG A 94 -11.43 -7.95 -12.44
CA ARG A 94 -12.03 -8.43 -11.19
C ARG A 94 -11.64 -7.51 -10.04
N SER A 95 -12.64 -7.02 -9.32
CA SER A 95 -12.47 -6.36 -8.03
C SER A 95 -12.90 -7.35 -6.96
N GLU A 96 -11.96 -7.79 -6.12
CA GLU A 96 -12.24 -8.68 -4.99
C GLU A 96 -12.21 -7.86 -3.70
N GLU A 97 -13.20 -8.07 -2.84
CA GLU A 97 -13.17 -7.55 -1.48
C GLU A 97 -12.27 -8.46 -0.64
N LEU A 98 -11.29 -7.87 0.03
CA LEU A 98 -10.37 -8.58 0.89
C LEU A 98 -10.45 -8.05 2.31
N ASP A 99 -10.10 -8.90 3.26
CA ASP A 99 -9.73 -8.41 4.57
C ASP A 99 -8.48 -7.52 4.47
N PHE A 100 -8.35 -6.58 5.40
CA PHE A 100 -7.27 -5.60 5.38
C PHE A 100 -5.88 -6.24 5.46
N GLN A 101 -5.73 -7.39 6.12
CA GLN A 101 -4.44 -8.07 6.20
C GLN A 101 -4.06 -8.75 4.89
N ALA A 102 -5.01 -9.38 4.20
CA ALA A 102 -4.83 -9.97 2.89
C ALA A 102 -4.52 -8.90 1.85
N TRP A 103 -5.21 -7.76 1.93
CA TRP A 103 -4.90 -6.58 1.12
C TRP A 103 -3.46 -6.09 1.35
N LEU A 104 -3.04 -5.95 2.61
CA LEU A 104 -1.68 -5.49 2.95
C LEU A 104 -0.61 -6.48 2.45
N ARG A 105 -0.83 -7.79 2.62
CA ARG A 105 0.08 -8.83 2.10
C ARG A 105 0.18 -8.81 0.57
N ALA A 106 -0.95 -8.64 -0.12
CA ALA A 106 -0.97 -8.57 -1.58
C ALA A 106 -0.23 -7.33 -2.09
N LEU A 107 -0.48 -6.17 -1.47
CA LEU A 107 0.24 -4.94 -1.76
C LEU A 107 1.75 -5.11 -1.59
N LEU A 108 2.16 -5.69 -0.45
CA LEU A 108 3.55 -6.00 -0.16
C LEU A 108 4.19 -6.85 -1.26
N GLY A 109 3.58 -7.97 -1.62
CA GLY A 109 4.10 -8.85 -2.66
C GLY A 109 4.30 -8.14 -4.01
N VAL A 110 3.38 -7.27 -4.41
CA VAL A 110 3.49 -6.49 -5.65
C VAL A 110 4.61 -5.46 -5.57
N LEU A 111 4.72 -4.75 -4.44
CA LEU A 111 5.78 -3.75 -4.24
C LEU A 111 7.18 -4.39 -4.25
N GLN A 112 7.34 -5.56 -3.62
CA GLN A 112 8.60 -6.31 -3.60
C GLN A 112 8.99 -6.77 -5.01
N SER A 113 8.06 -7.38 -5.75
CA SER A 113 8.29 -7.79 -7.14
C SER A 113 8.74 -6.63 -8.03
N ARG A 114 8.16 -5.45 -7.81
CA ARG A 114 8.52 -4.24 -8.56
C ARG A 114 9.89 -3.68 -8.16
N ALA A 115 10.23 -3.69 -6.87
CA ALA A 115 11.54 -3.30 -6.39
C ALA A 115 12.64 -4.20 -6.98
N GLN A 116 12.41 -5.51 -6.99
CA GLN A 116 13.31 -6.50 -7.58
C GLN A 116 13.48 -6.27 -9.09
N SER A 117 12.38 -6.12 -9.83
CA SER A 117 12.40 -5.86 -11.28
C SER A 117 13.13 -4.56 -11.62
N SER A 118 12.96 -3.51 -10.81
CA SER A 118 13.64 -2.23 -10.99
C SER A 118 15.14 -2.32 -10.69
N ALA A 119 15.53 -3.09 -9.67
CA ALA A 119 16.93 -3.35 -9.34
C ALA A 119 17.64 -4.14 -10.45
N GLU A 120 16.98 -5.17 -10.98
CA GLU A 120 17.47 -5.97 -12.12
C GLU A 120 17.61 -5.13 -13.38
N ALA A 121 16.61 -4.34 -13.74
CA ALA A 121 16.67 -3.44 -14.90
C ALA A 121 17.81 -2.41 -14.76
N SER A 122 17.99 -1.85 -13.55
CA SER A 122 19.09 -0.91 -13.27
C SER A 122 20.46 -1.61 -13.33
N ALA A 123 20.57 -2.85 -12.89
CA ALA A 123 21.79 -3.65 -12.98
C ALA A 123 22.13 -3.99 -14.44
N ALA A 124 21.14 -4.38 -15.24
CA ALA A 124 21.31 -4.64 -16.67
C ALA A 124 21.75 -3.38 -17.43
N LEU A 125 21.14 -2.23 -17.15
CA LEU A 125 21.57 -0.95 -17.74
C LEU A 125 23.01 -0.60 -17.37
N ARG A 126 23.43 -0.79 -16.11
CA ARG A 126 24.83 -0.57 -15.68
C ARG A 126 25.81 -1.50 -16.40
N SER A 127 25.41 -2.75 -16.62
CA SER A 127 26.19 -3.76 -17.35
C SER A 127 26.37 -3.46 -18.84
N LEU A 128 25.50 -2.65 -19.44
CA LEU A 128 25.62 -2.25 -20.86
C LEU A 128 26.50 -1.01 -21.07
N VAL A 129 26.72 -0.24 -20.02
CA VAL A 129 27.51 1.02 -20.05
C VAL A 129 28.95 0.79 -19.55
N THR A 130 29.26 -0.43 -19.11
CA THR A 130 30.61 -0.88 -18.70
C THR A 130 31.17 -1.84 -19.74
#